data_AF-A0A917X1Y0-F1
#
_entry.id   AF-A0A917X1Y0-F1
#
_cell.length_a   1.000
_cell.length_b   1.000
_cell.length_c   1.000
_cell.angle_alpha   90.00
_cell.angle_beta   90.00
_cell.angle_gamma   90.00
#
_symmetry.space_group_name_H-M   'P 1'
#
loop_
_entity.id
_entity.type
_entity.pdbx_description
1 polymer ?
#
loop_
_entity_poly.entity_id
_entity_poly.type
_entity_poly.pdbx_seq_one_letter_code
_entity_poly.pdbx_strand_id
1 'polypeptide(L)'
;MKRLALSIALLGLTLTACSEPASDTPTPAASATSKAAAFPKGETGAKALMEALRAADGAETVKTLQPTAADYAAVFTKDLASKAESFYKTKLWNGEKVELAGSAAQTDLKIYQATTEDIRKWTPAVERDFPGGYEKLGAHLQPGLTVYRWKYTEPGEDSGRAYEGLVYVNDHWIWVPKAWEILEQ
;
A
#
# COMPACT_ATOMS: atom_id res chain seq x y z
N MET A 1 20.47 -41.24 82.69
CA MET A 1 21.47 -40.24 83.14
C MET A 1 21.29 -38.99 82.28
N LYS A 2 20.64 -37.95 82.83
CA LYS A 2 21.24 -36.64 83.19
C LYS A 2 21.99 -35.91 82.05
N ARG A 3 21.29 -34.89 81.52
CA ARG A 3 21.72 -33.51 81.16
C ARG A 3 23.05 -33.31 80.42
N LEU A 4 23.02 -32.58 79.30
CA LEU A 4 23.50 -31.18 79.26
C LEU A 4 22.98 -30.46 78.01
N ALA A 5 22.60 -29.20 78.21
CA ALA A 5 22.20 -28.25 77.19
C ALA A 5 23.42 -27.55 76.60
N LEU A 6 23.32 -27.09 75.34
CA LEU A 6 23.97 -25.85 74.93
C LEU A 6 23.15 -25.19 73.81
N SER A 7 22.60 -24.03 74.14
CA SER A 7 21.93 -23.12 73.22
C SER A 7 22.96 -22.39 72.38
N ILE A 8 22.76 -22.32 71.06
CA ILE A 8 23.25 -21.23 70.23
C ILE A 8 22.08 -20.75 69.38
N ALA A 9 21.68 -19.51 69.63
CA ALA A 9 20.77 -18.74 68.81
C ALA A 9 21.53 -18.10 67.65
N LEU A 10 20.96 -18.08 66.46
CA LEU A 10 21.04 -16.98 65.48
C LEU A 10 19.99 -17.29 64.39
N LEU A 11 18.81 -16.66 64.44
CA LEU A 11 18.46 -15.40 63.77
C LEU A 11 18.59 -15.51 62.23
N GLY A 12 17.44 -15.66 61.57
CA GLY A 12 17.35 -15.79 60.11
C GLY A 12 15.92 -15.60 59.60
N LEU A 13 15.43 -14.38 59.78
CA LEU A 13 14.43 -13.63 59.01
C LEU A 13 13.34 -14.40 58.22
N THR A 14 12.10 -14.15 58.64
CA THR A 14 10.83 -14.50 58.00
C THR A 14 10.63 -13.80 56.65
N LEU A 15 10.18 -14.54 55.64
CA LEU A 15 9.48 -13.99 54.48
C LEU A 15 8.13 -14.70 54.32
N THR A 16 7.11 -13.93 54.66
CA THR A 16 5.68 -14.23 54.59
C THR A 16 5.24 -14.35 53.13
N ALA A 17 4.52 -15.43 52.84
CA ALA A 17 3.78 -15.61 51.59
C ALA A 17 2.59 -14.64 51.52
N CYS A 18 2.48 -13.91 50.41
CA CYS A 18 1.23 -13.31 49.95
C CYS A 18 1.06 -13.66 48.46
N SER A 19 -0.04 -14.35 48.16
CA SER A 19 -0.52 -14.65 46.83
C SER A 19 -0.96 -13.38 46.11
N GLU A 20 -0.52 -13.20 44.87
CA GLU A 20 -1.04 -12.17 43.96
C GLU A 20 -2.03 -12.79 42.95
N PRO A 21 -3.17 -12.13 42.67
CA PRO A 21 -4.13 -12.59 41.68
C PRO A 21 -3.63 -12.33 40.27
N ALA A 22 -3.81 -13.33 39.40
CA ALA A 22 -3.55 -13.24 37.97
C ALA A 22 -4.26 -12.03 37.36
N SER A 23 -3.47 -11.06 36.92
CA SER A 23 -3.94 -9.96 36.09
C SER A 23 -3.84 -10.41 34.63
N ASP A 24 -4.95 -10.91 34.09
CA ASP A 24 -5.16 -11.07 32.65
C ASP A 24 -5.00 -9.70 31.98
N THR A 25 -3.78 -9.43 31.51
CA THR A 25 -3.52 -8.31 30.62
C THR A 25 -3.81 -8.81 29.21
N PRO A 26 -4.79 -8.24 28.48
CA PRO A 26 -4.95 -8.58 27.07
C PRO A 26 -3.68 -8.10 26.35
N THR A 27 -2.93 -9.06 25.81
CA THR A 27 -1.85 -8.80 24.86
C THR A 27 -2.41 -7.89 23.76
N PRO A 28 -1.84 -6.69 23.53
CA PRO A 28 -2.24 -5.91 22.38
C PRO A 28 -1.89 -6.73 21.14
N ALA A 29 -2.89 -6.98 20.29
CA ALA A 29 -2.71 -7.56 18.98
C ALA A 29 -1.90 -6.60 18.09
N ALA A 30 -0.60 -6.50 18.34
CA ALA A 30 0.37 -5.83 17.51
C ALA A 30 0.75 -6.79 16.37
N SER A 31 -0.13 -6.96 15.38
CA SER A 31 0.22 -7.69 14.16
C SER A 31 -0.52 -7.24 12.90
N ALA A 32 -1.37 -6.22 12.95
CA ALA A 32 -2.02 -5.67 11.74
C ALA A 32 -1.42 -4.34 11.25
N THR A 33 -0.57 -3.67 12.04
CA THR A 33 -0.02 -2.32 11.71
C THR A 33 1.16 -2.36 10.72
N SER A 34 1.63 -3.52 10.28
CA SER A 34 2.99 -3.64 9.73
C SER A 34 3.17 -3.41 8.22
N LYS A 35 2.12 -3.29 7.40
CA LYS A 35 2.30 -3.14 5.93
C LYS A 35 1.78 -1.81 5.36
N ALA A 36 0.71 -1.24 5.90
CA ALA A 36 0.22 0.08 5.48
C ALA A 36 1.17 1.23 5.88
N ALA A 37 1.84 1.12 7.03
CA ALA A 37 2.88 2.06 7.45
C ALA A 37 4.16 1.99 6.59
N ALA A 38 4.30 0.98 5.73
CA ALA A 38 5.53 0.76 4.96
C ALA A 38 5.72 1.79 3.83
N PHE A 39 4.65 2.42 3.36
CA PHE A 39 4.68 3.32 2.20
C PHE A 39 3.91 4.61 2.48
N PRO A 40 4.56 5.68 3.00
CA PRO A 40 3.87 6.93 3.31
C PRO A 40 3.27 7.58 2.07
N LYS A 41 2.26 8.44 2.23
CA LYS A 41 1.74 9.25 1.13
C LYS A 41 2.85 10.06 0.46
N GLY A 42 2.80 10.16 -0.87
CA GLY A 42 3.68 11.01 -1.67
C GLY A 42 4.79 10.23 -2.39
N GLU A 43 5.68 10.97 -3.04
CA GLU A 43 6.63 10.42 -4.01
C GLU A 43 7.60 9.40 -3.38
N THR A 44 8.08 9.65 -2.17
CA THR A 44 8.96 8.72 -1.46
C THR A 44 8.30 7.37 -1.23
N GLY A 45 7.04 7.35 -0.79
CA GLY A 45 6.31 6.09 -0.59
C GLY A 45 5.87 5.44 -1.89
N ALA A 46 5.52 6.22 -2.91
CA ALA A 46 5.24 5.72 -4.25
C ALA A 46 6.47 4.97 -4.81
N LYS A 47 7.66 5.59 -4.72
CA LYS A 47 8.91 4.97 -5.14
C LYS A 47 9.20 3.69 -4.36
N ALA A 48 9.12 3.72 -3.03
CA ALA A 48 9.36 2.55 -2.20
C ALA A 48 8.37 1.41 -2.52
N LEU A 49 7.10 1.73 -2.80
CA LEU A 49 6.11 0.75 -3.22
C LEU A 49 6.44 0.15 -4.59
N MET A 50 6.83 0.97 -5.58
CA MET A 50 7.25 0.49 -6.91
C MET A 50 8.49 -0.40 -6.85
N GLU A 51 9.40 -0.16 -5.92
CA GLU A 51 10.52 -1.05 -5.64
C GLU A 51 10.05 -2.39 -5.05
N ALA A 52 9.13 -2.36 -4.08
CA ALA A 52 8.56 -3.56 -3.48
C ALA A 52 7.74 -4.39 -4.48
N LEU A 53 7.08 -3.76 -5.45
CA LEU A 53 6.28 -4.43 -6.48
C LEU A 53 7.11 -5.31 -7.43
N ARG A 54 8.39 -4.99 -7.64
CA ARG A 54 9.30 -5.79 -8.47
C ARG A 54 10.11 -6.83 -7.69
N ALA A 55 9.97 -6.87 -6.36
CA ALA A 55 10.65 -7.86 -5.53
C ALA A 55 10.04 -9.27 -5.71
N ALA A 56 10.70 -10.29 -5.17
CA ALA A 56 10.27 -11.69 -5.31
C ALA A 56 8.86 -11.94 -4.74
N ASP A 57 8.45 -11.18 -3.72
CA ASP A 57 7.12 -11.21 -3.09
C ASP A 57 6.17 -10.14 -3.65
N GLY A 58 6.52 -9.50 -4.78
CA GLY A 58 5.76 -8.42 -5.39
C GLY A 58 4.30 -8.76 -5.65
N ALA A 59 3.97 -10.01 -5.95
CA ALA A 59 2.59 -10.47 -6.11
C ALA A 59 1.73 -10.30 -4.84
N GLU A 60 2.30 -10.49 -3.65
CA GLU A 60 1.59 -10.24 -2.38
C GLU A 60 1.43 -8.75 -2.10
N THR A 61 2.32 -7.92 -2.63
CA THR A 61 2.20 -6.45 -2.57
C THR A 61 1.15 -5.94 -3.56
N VAL A 62 1.03 -6.53 -4.76
CA VAL A 62 -0.03 -6.17 -5.72
C VAL A 62 -1.41 -6.38 -5.13
N LYS A 63 -1.64 -7.48 -4.39
CA LYS A 63 -2.94 -7.76 -3.75
C LYS A 63 -3.37 -6.66 -2.77
N THR A 64 -2.44 -5.98 -2.11
CA THR A 64 -2.78 -4.89 -1.18
C THR A 64 -3.22 -3.62 -1.90
N LEU A 65 -3.07 -3.54 -3.23
CA LEU A 65 -3.48 -2.39 -4.04
C LEU A 65 -4.90 -2.52 -4.59
N GLN A 66 -5.60 -3.62 -4.28
CA GLN A 66 -6.97 -3.81 -4.70
C GLN A 66 -7.86 -2.74 -4.05
N PRO A 67 -8.53 -1.88 -4.85
CA PRO A 67 -9.38 -0.83 -4.30
C PRO A 67 -10.68 -1.40 -3.70
N THR A 68 -11.15 -0.75 -2.64
CA THR A 68 -12.50 -0.91 -2.10
C THR A 68 -13.49 0.01 -2.82
N ALA A 69 -14.80 -0.16 -2.58
CA ALA A 69 -15.82 0.75 -3.09
C ALA A 69 -15.60 2.21 -2.66
N ALA A 70 -15.13 2.43 -1.41
CA ALA A 70 -14.81 3.76 -0.90
C ALA A 70 -13.62 4.39 -1.64
N ASP A 71 -12.65 3.58 -2.07
CA ASP A 71 -11.49 4.06 -2.82
C ASP A 71 -11.91 4.49 -4.23
N TYR A 72 -12.76 3.72 -4.90
CA TYR A 72 -13.30 4.12 -6.20
C TYR A 72 -14.10 5.42 -6.10
N ALA A 73 -14.90 5.60 -5.05
CA ALA A 73 -15.63 6.84 -4.81
C ALA A 73 -14.71 8.03 -4.49
N ALA A 74 -13.55 7.78 -3.88
CA ALA A 74 -12.53 8.80 -3.61
C ALA A 74 -11.74 9.20 -4.86
N VAL A 75 -11.61 8.31 -5.85
CA VAL A 75 -10.87 8.60 -7.10
C VAL A 75 -11.78 9.15 -8.20
N PHE A 76 -12.98 8.62 -8.34
CA PHE A 76 -13.85 8.90 -9.48
C PHE A 76 -15.12 9.65 -9.08
N THR A 77 -15.75 10.31 -10.05
CA THR A 77 -17.13 10.81 -9.89
C THR A 77 -18.07 9.65 -9.59
N LYS A 78 -19.20 9.93 -8.93
CA LYS A 78 -20.16 8.92 -8.47
C LYS A 78 -20.55 7.91 -9.55
N ASP A 79 -20.87 8.40 -10.75
CA ASP A 79 -21.31 7.55 -11.87
C ASP A 79 -20.19 6.64 -12.37
N LEU A 80 -18.94 7.14 -12.41
CA LEU A 80 -17.82 6.34 -12.87
C LEU A 80 -17.28 5.39 -11.79
N ALA A 81 -17.38 5.74 -10.51
CA ALA A 81 -16.91 4.91 -9.41
C ALA A 81 -17.56 3.50 -9.40
N SER A 82 -18.88 3.44 -9.58
CA SER A 82 -19.60 2.16 -9.62
C SER A 82 -19.24 1.31 -10.85
N LYS A 83 -19.02 1.98 -12.00
CA LYS A 83 -18.54 1.33 -13.23
C LYS A 83 -17.11 0.82 -13.06
N ALA A 84 -16.24 1.61 -12.44
CA ALA A 84 -14.86 1.26 -12.16
C ALA A 84 -14.77 -0.01 -11.29
N GLU A 85 -15.54 -0.04 -10.21
CA GLU A 85 -15.60 -1.21 -9.33
C GLU A 85 -15.99 -2.48 -10.08
N SER A 86 -17.05 -2.41 -10.88
CA SER A 86 -17.55 -3.54 -11.67
C SER A 86 -16.53 -3.98 -12.73
N PHE A 87 -15.94 -3.02 -13.43
CA PHE A 87 -14.92 -3.24 -14.46
C PHE A 87 -13.70 -3.97 -13.89
N TYR A 88 -13.09 -3.43 -12.84
CA TYR A 88 -11.86 -4.00 -12.29
C TYR A 88 -12.11 -5.32 -11.56
N LYS A 89 -13.23 -5.49 -10.84
CA LYS A 89 -13.57 -6.80 -10.26
C LYS A 89 -13.64 -7.90 -11.32
N THR A 90 -14.14 -7.58 -12.51
CA THR A 90 -14.30 -8.55 -13.60
C THR A 90 -13.01 -8.77 -14.38
N LYS A 91 -12.26 -7.69 -14.66
CA LYS A 91 -11.11 -7.69 -15.59
C LYS A 91 -9.76 -7.91 -14.92
N LEU A 92 -9.63 -7.57 -13.64
CA LEU A 92 -8.33 -7.54 -12.96
C LEU A 92 -8.33 -8.30 -11.63
N TRP A 93 -9.35 -8.08 -10.79
CA TRP A 93 -9.45 -8.62 -9.44
C TRP A 93 -10.37 -9.85 -9.37
N ASN A 94 -10.28 -10.74 -10.35
CA ASN A 94 -11.14 -11.91 -10.51
C ASN A 94 -10.50 -13.23 -10.04
N GLY A 95 -9.36 -13.16 -9.35
CA GLY A 95 -8.60 -14.32 -8.87
C GLY A 95 -7.40 -14.70 -9.75
N GLU A 96 -7.25 -14.09 -10.93
CA GLU A 96 -6.04 -14.25 -11.74
C GLU A 96 -4.81 -13.59 -11.08
N LYS A 97 -3.63 -14.13 -11.37
CA LYS A 97 -2.37 -13.58 -10.88
C LYS A 97 -2.07 -12.28 -11.62
N VAL A 98 -1.88 -11.21 -10.85
CA VAL A 98 -1.50 -9.89 -11.35
C VAL A 98 -0.05 -9.60 -10.94
N GLU A 99 0.77 -9.19 -11.89
CA GLU A 99 2.19 -8.85 -11.67
C GLU A 99 2.50 -7.42 -12.14
N LEU A 100 3.18 -6.68 -11.28
CA LEU A 100 3.64 -5.31 -11.52
C LEU A 100 5.17 -5.25 -11.53
N ALA A 101 5.80 -6.10 -12.33
CA ALA A 101 7.25 -6.24 -12.39
C ALA A 101 7.80 -6.03 -13.81
N GLY A 102 9.01 -5.49 -13.91
CA GLY A 102 9.80 -5.47 -15.14
C GLY A 102 10.43 -6.84 -15.43
N SER A 103 11.16 -6.96 -16.54
CA SER A 103 12.07 -8.09 -16.77
C SER A 103 13.32 -7.97 -15.88
N ALA A 104 14.12 -9.04 -15.80
CA ALA A 104 15.36 -9.03 -15.04
C ALA A 104 16.40 -7.98 -15.54
N ALA A 105 16.33 -7.58 -16.81
CA ALA A 105 17.18 -6.53 -17.38
C ALA A 105 16.71 -5.11 -17.00
N GLN A 106 15.43 -4.95 -16.65
CA GLN A 106 14.81 -3.65 -16.38
C GLN A 106 15.04 -3.20 -14.93
N THR A 107 16.26 -2.75 -14.65
CA THR A 107 16.74 -2.39 -13.32
C THR A 107 16.52 -0.92 -12.95
N ASP A 108 16.31 -0.04 -13.92
CA ASP A 108 16.00 1.37 -13.67
C ASP A 108 14.50 1.57 -13.42
N LEU A 109 14.17 2.54 -12.57
CA LEU A 109 12.81 2.96 -12.25
C LEU A 109 12.62 4.42 -12.63
N LYS A 110 11.73 4.69 -13.60
CA LYS A 110 11.32 6.05 -13.96
C LYS A 110 9.93 6.33 -13.44
N ILE A 111 9.74 7.43 -12.73
CA ILE A 111 8.49 7.81 -12.09
C ILE A 111 8.01 9.13 -12.69
N TYR A 112 6.72 9.19 -13.00
CA TYR A 112 6.01 10.36 -13.45
C TYR A 112 4.78 10.54 -12.56
N GLN A 113 4.40 11.79 -12.33
CA GLN A 113 3.21 12.10 -11.53
C GLN A 113 2.48 13.30 -12.13
N ALA A 114 1.17 13.33 -11.92
CA ALA A 114 0.34 14.48 -12.27
C ALA A 114 -0.75 14.66 -11.22
N THR A 115 -1.12 15.92 -10.97
CA THR A 115 -2.33 16.19 -10.18
C THR A 115 -3.56 15.94 -11.04
N THR A 116 -4.68 15.62 -10.41
CA THR A 116 -5.98 15.50 -11.10
C THR A 116 -6.39 16.77 -11.84
N GLU A 117 -5.96 17.93 -11.34
CA GLU A 117 -6.15 19.24 -11.94
C GLU A 117 -5.33 19.39 -13.23
N ASP A 118 -4.07 18.93 -13.24
CA ASP A 118 -3.23 18.95 -14.43
C ASP A 118 -3.73 17.96 -15.48
N ILE A 119 -4.21 16.79 -15.06
CA ILE A 119 -4.84 15.81 -15.96
C ILE A 119 -6.10 16.40 -16.59
N ARG A 120 -6.96 17.05 -15.79
CA ARG A 120 -8.19 17.70 -16.29
C ARG A 120 -7.91 18.82 -17.28
N LYS A 121 -6.82 19.56 -17.09
CA LYS A 121 -6.37 20.61 -18.01
C LYS A 121 -5.58 20.07 -19.20
N TRP A 122 -5.21 18.79 -19.16
CA TRP A 122 -4.32 18.15 -20.12
C TRP A 122 -3.07 19.00 -20.41
N THR A 123 -2.31 19.33 -19.36
CA THR A 123 -1.13 20.20 -19.52
C THR A 123 -0.05 19.52 -20.38
N PRO A 124 0.86 20.27 -21.02
CA PRO A 124 1.94 19.68 -21.84
C PRO A 124 2.82 18.67 -21.08
N ALA A 125 2.97 18.84 -19.76
CA ALA A 125 3.68 17.88 -18.93
C ALA A 125 2.92 16.55 -18.82
N VAL A 126 1.59 16.60 -18.64
CA VAL A 126 0.74 15.41 -18.62
C VAL A 126 0.72 14.74 -20.00
N GLU A 127 0.53 15.50 -21.07
CA GLU A 127 0.50 14.97 -22.44
C GLU A 127 1.79 14.20 -22.79
N ARG A 128 2.94 14.72 -22.38
CA ARG A 128 4.24 14.05 -22.57
C ARG A 128 4.36 12.76 -21.75
N ASP A 129 3.90 12.78 -20.50
CA ASP A 129 4.23 11.77 -19.51
C ASP A 129 3.10 10.78 -19.22
N PHE A 130 1.89 10.94 -19.75
CA PHE A 130 0.74 10.05 -19.54
C PHE A 130 0.16 9.52 -20.85
N PRO A 131 -0.43 8.31 -20.86
CA PRO A 131 -1.18 7.83 -22.03
C PRO A 131 -2.33 8.78 -22.38
N GLY A 132 -2.57 9.01 -23.69
CA GLY A 132 -3.61 9.93 -24.17
C GLY A 132 -5.02 9.63 -23.68
N GLY A 133 -5.31 8.40 -23.24
CA GLY A 133 -6.59 8.07 -22.61
C GLY A 133 -6.92 8.89 -21.35
N TYR A 134 -5.91 9.40 -20.65
CA TYR A 134 -6.11 10.26 -19.47
C TYR A 134 -6.77 11.62 -19.78
N GLU A 135 -6.64 12.12 -21.01
CA GLU A 135 -7.30 13.37 -21.43
C GLU A 135 -8.82 13.26 -21.26
N LYS A 136 -9.39 12.12 -21.67
CA LYS A 136 -10.82 11.83 -21.53
C LYS A 136 -11.23 11.59 -20.07
N LEU A 137 -10.30 11.11 -19.24
CA LEU A 137 -10.57 10.76 -17.86
C LEU A 137 -10.64 11.98 -16.93
N GLY A 138 -10.00 13.09 -17.26
CA GLY A 138 -9.81 14.23 -16.35
C GLY A 138 -11.10 14.85 -15.79
N ALA A 139 -12.20 14.83 -16.55
CA ALA A 139 -13.51 15.31 -16.08
C ALA A 139 -14.18 14.35 -15.07
N HIS A 140 -13.70 13.11 -14.96
CA HIS A 140 -14.26 12.07 -14.11
C HIS A 140 -13.42 11.77 -12.86
N LEU A 141 -12.29 12.46 -12.68
CA LEU A 141 -11.45 12.33 -11.50
C LEU A 141 -11.89 13.33 -10.41
N GLN A 142 -11.93 12.87 -9.17
CA GLN A 142 -12.06 13.74 -8.00
C GLN A 142 -10.84 14.67 -7.90
N PRO A 143 -11.00 15.91 -7.40
CA PRO A 143 -9.90 16.86 -7.27
C PRO A 143 -8.93 16.50 -6.12
N GLY A 144 -7.74 17.09 -6.15
CA GLY A 144 -6.76 17.03 -5.06
C GLY A 144 -5.96 15.73 -4.96
N LEU A 145 -5.99 14.88 -5.99
CA LEU A 145 -5.23 13.63 -6.01
C LEU A 145 -3.97 13.76 -6.85
N THR A 146 -2.98 12.93 -6.53
CA THR A 146 -1.79 12.71 -7.36
C THR A 146 -1.86 11.32 -7.95
N VAL A 147 -1.82 11.24 -9.28
CA VAL A 147 -1.78 9.99 -10.03
C VAL A 147 -0.34 9.73 -10.44
N TYR A 148 0.14 8.52 -10.18
CA TYR A 148 1.47 8.09 -10.54
C TYR A 148 1.45 7.15 -11.75
N ARG A 149 2.46 7.32 -12.60
CA ARG A 149 2.87 6.41 -13.67
C ARG A 149 4.33 6.06 -13.47
N TRP A 150 4.71 4.83 -13.79
CA TRP A 150 6.10 4.42 -13.76
C TRP A 150 6.48 3.51 -14.91
N LYS A 151 7.78 3.37 -15.11
CA LYS A 151 8.38 2.41 -16.03
C LYS A 151 9.52 1.68 -15.32
N TYR A 152 9.60 0.38 -15.55
CA TYR A 152 10.87 -0.35 -15.37
C TYR A 152 11.59 -0.38 -16.72
N THR A 153 12.80 0.17 -16.75
CA THR A 153 13.61 0.29 -17.96
C THR A 153 14.96 -0.38 -17.77
N GLU A 154 15.61 -0.74 -18.87
CA GLU A 154 17.03 -1.10 -18.81
C GLU A 154 17.86 0.16 -18.49
N PRO A 155 19.10 0.00 -17.97
CA PRO A 155 19.96 1.13 -17.67
C PRO A 155 20.18 2.06 -18.87
N GLY A 156 19.82 3.33 -18.70
CA GLY A 156 19.98 4.35 -19.75
C GLY A 156 18.88 4.37 -20.83
N GLU A 157 17.95 3.40 -20.83
CA GLU A 157 16.85 3.36 -21.80
C GLU A 157 15.65 4.21 -21.33
N ASP A 158 14.91 4.80 -22.28
CA ASP A 158 13.67 5.57 -22.01
C ASP A 158 12.38 4.73 -22.15
N SER A 159 12.52 3.56 -22.76
CA SER A 159 11.43 2.63 -22.99
C SER A 159 11.56 1.38 -22.12
N GLY A 160 10.43 0.76 -21.82
CA GLY A 160 10.37 -0.37 -20.91
C GLY A 160 8.93 -0.68 -20.53
N ARG A 161 8.76 -1.50 -19.50
CA ARG A 161 7.43 -1.90 -19.06
C ARG A 161 6.78 -0.79 -18.25
N ALA A 162 5.69 -0.24 -18.76
CA ALA A 162 4.99 0.89 -18.18
C ALA A 162 3.75 0.45 -17.40
N TYR A 163 3.46 1.18 -16.34
CA TYR A 163 2.26 1.04 -15.53
C TYR A 163 1.78 2.43 -15.10
N GLU A 164 0.50 2.56 -14.80
CA GLU A 164 -0.13 3.83 -14.44
C GLU A 164 -1.31 3.62 -13.50
N GLY A 165 -1.81 4.72 -12.94
CA GLY A 165 -3.02 4.70 -12.12
C GLY A 165 -2.76 4.29 -10.67
N LEU A 166 -1.54 4.48 -10.15
CA LEU A 166 -1.28 4.34 -8.72
C LEU A 166 -1.69 5.64 -8.01
N VAL A 167 -2.52 5.55 -6.97
CA VAL A 167 -3.07 6.70 -6.24
C VAL A 167 -3.08 6.39 -4.73
N TYR A 168 -2.83 7.40 -3.90
CA TYR A 168 -3.01 7.29 -2.44
C TYR A 168 -4.33 7.94 -2.02
N VAL A 169 -5.25 7.15 -1.47
CA VAL A 169 -6.56 7.59 -0.96
C VAL A 169 -6.93 6.77 0.27
N ASN A 170 -7.78 7.33 1.14
CA ASN A 170 -8.29 6.62 2.34
C ASN A 170 -7.19 5.95 3.18
N ASP A 171 -6.04 6.61 3.29
CA ASP A 171 -4.86 6.16 4.05
C ASP A 171 -4.16 4.89 3.55
N HIS A 172 -4.32 4.54 2.27
CA HIS A 172 -3.52 3.50 1.62
C HIS A 172 -3.30 3.77 0.12
N TRP A 173 -2.42 2.97 -0.49
CA TRP A 173 -2.18 2.97 -1.93
C TRP A 173 -3.15 2.02 -2.64
N ILE A 174 -3.70 2.47 -3.76
CA ILE A 174 -4.51 1.65 -4.66
C ILE A 174 -4.01 1.70 -6.10
N TRP A 175 -4.39 0.71 -6.90
CA TRP A 175 -4.07 0.66 -8.32
C TRP A 175 -5.32 0.58 -9.21
N VAL A 176 -5.45 1.56 -10.10
CA VAL A 176 -6.54 1.73 -11.09
C VAL A 176 -5.96 1.84 -12.51
N PRO A 177 -5.43 0.75 -13.08
CA PRO A 177 -4.75 0.80 -14.37
C PRO A 177 -5.70 1.12 -15.51
N LYS A 178 -5.21 1.85 -16.51
CA LYS A 178 -5.98 2.18 -17.71
C LYS A 178 -7.41 2.66 -17.46
N ALA A 179 -7.61 3.50 -16.45
CA ALA A 179 -8.95 3.93 -16.02
C ALA A 179 -9.82 4.58 -17.11
N TRP A 180 -9.23 5.04 -18.22
CA TRP A 180 -10.00 5.49 -19.38
C TRP A 180 -10.80 4.38 -20.08
N GLU A 181 -10.39 3.11 -19.98
CA GLU A 181 -11.11 1.97 -20.58
C GLU A 181 -12.49 1.75 -19.93
N ILE A 182 -12.72 2.29 -18.73
CA ILE A 182 -14.02 2.25 -18.03
C ILE A 182 -15.06 3.08 -18.81
N LEU A 183 -14.63 4.12 -19.53
CA LEU A 183 -15.52 4.98 -20.33
C LEU A 183 -16.05 4.28 -21.59
N GLU A 184 -15.43 3.17 -21.98
CA GLU A 184 -15.77 2.38 -23.16
C GLU A 184 -16.68 1.18 -22.84
N GLN A 185 -17.06 1.02 -21.55
CA GLN A 185 -17.92 -0.06 -21.06
C GLN A 185 -19.41 0.30 -21.10
#